data_AF-A0A8T7HQI7-F1
#
_entry.id   AF-A0A8T7HQI7-F1
#
_cell.length_a   1.000
_cell.length_b   1.000
_cell.length_c   1.000
_cell.angle_alpha   90.00
_cell.angle_beta   90.00
_cell.angle_gamma   90.00
#
_symmetry.space_group_name_H-M   'P 1'
#
loop_
_entity.id
_entity.type
_entity.pdbx_description
1 polymer ?
#
loop_
_entity_poly.entity_id
_entity_poly.type
_entity_poly.pdbx_seq_one_letter_code
_entity_poly.pdbx_strand_id
1 'polypeptide(L)'
;MRKAQSMSINTVVVAAIALLILVVIIAIFAGRIKIFTGGTQDCGTQQGSCMDKLSCPLGNNVQLSGTNCDKQNLPEDNPLAETYVVCCVPIIKQ
;
A
#
# COMPACT_ATOMS: atom_id res chain seq x y z
N MET A 1 56.99 -11.11 7.83
CA MET A 1 55.99 -11.13 6.73
C MET A 1 54.91 -10.11 7.03
N ARG A 2 54.82 -9.00 6.28
CA ARG A 2 53.71 -8.04 6.40
C ARG A 2 52.76 -8.26 5.23
N LYS A 3 51.78 -9.15 5.41
CA LYS A 3 50.79 -9.56 4.39
C LYS A 3 49.37 -9.07 4.71
N ALA A 4 49.24 -7.93 5.39
CA ALA A 4 47.96 -7.46 5.92
C ALA A 4 47.49 -6.09 5.39
N GLN A 5 48.22 -5.43 4.48
CA GLN A 5 47.93 -4.03 4.14
C GLN A 5 47.89 -3.72 2.64
N SER A 6 47.47 -4.69 1.83
CA SER A 6 47.12 -4.41 0.43
C SER A 6 45.88 -5.17 -0.02
N MET A 7 44.85 -5.26 0.84
CA MET A 7 43.51 -5.14 0.28
C MET A 7 43.54 -3.83 -0.49
N SER A 8 43.66 -3.93 -1.81
CA SER A 8 43.86 -2.80 -2.70
C SER A 8 42.83 -1.74 -2.32
N ILE A 9 43.26 -0.50 -2.11
CA ILE A 9 42.38 0.64 -1.85
C ILE A 9 41.21 0.67 -2.84
N ASN A 10 41.41 0.18 -4.05
CA ASN A 10 40.39 -0.01 -5.07
C ASN A 10 39.21 -0.89 -4.60
N THR A 11 39.46 -1.97 -3.85
CA THR A 11 38.39 -2.85 -3.32
C THR A 11 37.51 -2.11 -2.32
N VAL A 12 38.12 -1.29 -1.45
CA VAL A 12 37.37 -0.48 -0.47
C VAL A 12 36.54 0.58 -1.18
N VAL A 13 37.10 1.24 -2.19
CA VAL A 13 36.39 2.24 -3.00
C VAL A 13 35.20 1.62 -3.74
N VAL A 14 35.39 0.46 -4.38
CA VAL A 14 34.30 -0.24 -5.09
C VAL A 14 33.21 -0.69 -4.11
N ALA A 15 33.59 -1.22 -2.94
CA ALA A 15 32.62 -1.62 -1.91
C ALA A 15 31.79 -0.43 -1.40
N ALA A 16 32.41 0.73 -1.22
CA ALA A 16 31.72 1.95 -0.80
C ALA A 16 30.72 2.46 -1.86
N ILE A 17 31.11 2.45 -3.14
CA ILE A 17 30.22 2.83 -4.25
C ILE A 17 29.04 1.87 -4.37
N ALA A 18 29.29 0.56 -4.28
CA ALA A 18 28.23 -0.45 -4.33
C ALA A 18 27.22 -0.28 -3.18
N LEU A 19 27.69 0.01 -1.97
CA LEU A 19 26.82 0.30 -0.83
C LEU A 19 25.98 1.55 -1.04
N LEU A 20 26.56 2.62 -1.59
CA LEU A 20 25.83 3.87 -1.87
C LEU A 20 24.70 3.63 -2.88
N ILE A 21 25.00 2.93 -3.98
CA ILE A 21 24.01 2.59 -5.00
C ILE A 21 22.89 1.75 -4.40
N LEU A 22 23.21 0.76 -3.58
CA LEU A 22 22.21 -0.07 -2.89
C LEU A 22 21.25 0.79 -2.05
N VAL A 23 21.78 1.72 -1.25
CA VAL A 23 20.96 2.61 -0.41
C VAL A 23 20.05 3.48 -1.27
N VAL A 24 20.56 4.06 -2.35
CA VAL A 24 19.76 4.89 -3.28
C VAL A 24 18.63 4.07 -3.91
N ILE A 25 18.93 2.84 -4.34
CA ILE A 25 17.93 1.92 -4.90
C ILE A 25 16.83 1.64 -3.88
N ILE A 26 17.19 1.28 -2.64
CA ILE A 26 16.23 1.02 -1.57
C ILE A 26 15.36 2.26 -1.30
N ALA A 27 15.93 3.46 -1.26
CA ALA A 27 15.18 4.68 -1.01
C ALA A 27 14.14 4.96 -2.12
N ILE A 28 14.49 4.75 -3.39
CA ILE A 28 13.57 4.90 -4.53
C ILE A 28 12.45 3.86 -4.45
N PHE A 29 12.80 2.60 -4.22
CA PHE A 29 11.81 1.53 -4.14
C PHE A 29 10.89 1.69 -2.93
N ALA A 30 11.41 2.10 -1.77
CA ALA A 30 10.60 2.39 -0.58
C ALA A 30 9.59 3.51 -0.84
N GLY A 31 9.99 4.59 -1.52
CA GLY A 31 9.10 5.68 -1.90
C GLY A 31 7.97 5.23 -2.83
N ARG A 32 8.26 4.35 -3.80
CA ARG A 32 7.27 3.82 -4.73
C ARG A 32 6.31 2.83 -4.05
N ILE A 33 6.80 1.92 -3.21
CA ILE A 33 5.98 0.91 -2.52
C ILE A 33 4.89 1.56 -1.66
N LYS A 34 5.21 2.67 -0.97
CA LYS A 34 4.23 3.43 -0.17
C LYS A 34 3.09 4.00 -1.01
N ILE A 35 3.35 4.36 -2.27
CA ILE A 35 2.34 4.88 -3.20
C ILE A 35 1.48 3.72 -3.73
N PHE A 36 2.10 2.57 -4.05
CA PHE A 36 1.39 1.39 -4.52
C PHE A 36 0.42 0.84 -3.46
N THR A 37 0.80 0.77 -2.19
CA THR A 37 -0.09 0.28 -1.12
C THR A 37 -1.26 1.24 -0.86
N GLY A 38 -1.05 2.54 -0.98
CA GLY A 38 -2.13 3.54 -0.90
C GLY A 38 -3.14 3.38 -2.03
N GLY A 39 -2.67 3.33 -3.28
CA GLY A 39 -3.53 3.23 -4.45
C GLY A 39 -4.36 1.95 -4.51
N THR A 40 -3.90 0.83 -3.93
CA THR A 40 -4.70 -0.41 -3.81
C THR A 40 -5.75 -0.36 -2.71
N GLN A 41 -5.63 0.53 -1.73
CA GLN A 41 -6.60 0.71 -0.65
C GLN A 41 -7.67 1.74 -1.02
N ASP A 42 -7.49 2.53 -2.07
CA ASP A 42 -8.49 3.50 -2.49
C ASP A 42 -9.65 2.82 -3.25
N CYS A 43 -10.85 2.90 -2.69
CA CYS A 43 -12.07 2.38 -3.32
C CYS A 43 -12.35 3.03 -4.69
N GLY A 44 -12.02 4.31 -4.82
CA GLY A 44 -12.19 5.06 -6.07
C GLY A 44 -11.29 4.58 -7.21
N THR A 45 -10.08 4.07 -6.92
CA THR A 45 -9.20 3.50 -7.97
C THR A 45 -9.72 2.15 -8.46
N GLN A 46 -10.47 1.45 -7.62
CA GLN A 46 -11.15 0.19 -7.93
C GLN A 46 -12.52 0.40 -8.59
N GLN A 47 -12.84 1.64 -9.03
CA GLN A 47 -14.14 2.01 -9.60
C GLN A 47 -15.32 1.76 -8.65
N GLY A 48 -15.04 1.68 -7.34
CA GLY A 48 -16.05 1.51 -6.30
C GLY A 48 -16.49 2.81 -5.66
N SER A 49 -17.58 2.75 -4.91
CA SER A 49 -18.07 3.83 -4.06
C SER A 49 -18.15 3.36 -2.61
N CYS A 50 -17.74 4.20 -1.67
CA CYS A 50 -17.93 3.95 -0.25
C CYS A 50 -19.40 4.12 0.11
N MET A 51 -20.05 3.05 0.56
CA MET A 51 -21.46 3.04 0.95
C MET A 51 -21.66 2.07 2.11
N ASP A 52 -22.76 2.19 2.84
CA ASP A 52 -23.11 1.22 3.88
C ASP A 52 -23.19 -0.20 3.32
N LYS A 53 -22.75 -1.18 4.12
CA LYS A 53 -22.83 -2.61 3.75
C LYS A 53 -24.23 -3.03 3.30
N LEU A 54 -25.27 -2.45 3.89
CA LEU A 54 -26.67 -2.75 3.57
C LEU A 54 -27.16 -2.06 2.28
N SER A 55 -26.54 -0.95 1.88
CA SER A 55 -26.89 -0.21 0.66
C SER A 55 -26.12 -0.69 -0.58
N CYS A 56 -25.12 -1.56 -0.41
CA CYS A 56 -24.41 -2.21 -1.52
C CYS A 56 -25.18 -3.44 -2.06
N PRO A 57 -25.69 -3.42 -3.31
CA PRO A 57 -26.48 -4.52 -3.87
C PRO A 57 -25.62 -5.77 -4.15
N LEU A 58 -25.84 -6.86 -3.41
CA LEU A 58 -25.07 -8.12 -3.46
C LEU A 58 -25.22 -8.95 -4.76
N GLY A 59 -25.98 -8.49 -5.75
CA GLY A 59 -26.19 -9.23 -7.01
C GLY A 59 -25.22 -8.88 -8.14
N ASN A 60 -24.74 -7.63 -8.16
CA ASN A 60 -23.91 -7.09 -9.24
C ASN A 60 -22.67 -6.36 -8.71
N ASN A 61 -22.42 -6.39 -7.40
CA ASN A 61 -21.32 -5.67 -6.78
C ASN A 61 -20.56 -6.59 -5.83
N VAL A 62 -19.26 -6.32 -5.66
CA VAL A 62 -18.40 -6.96 -4.65
C VAL A 62 -18.18 -5.97 -3.52
N GLN A 63 -18.31 -6.46 -2.29
CA GLN A 63 -17.98 -5.72 -1.08
C GLN A 63 -16.50 -5.95 -0.75
N LEU A 64 -15.69 -4.89 -0.74
CA LEU A 64 -14.27 -4.93 -0.40
C LEU A 64 -14.04 -4.25 0.95
N SER A 65 -13.40 -4.97 1.86
CA SER A 65 -13.00 -4.49 3.20
C SER A 65 -11.52 -4.10 3.21
N GLY A 66 -11.10 -3.23 4.13
CA GLY A 66 -9.71 -2.76 4.21
C GLY A 66 -9.33 -1.68 3.18
N THR A 67 -10.33 -0.97 2.64
CA THR A 67 -10.14 0.21 1.77
C THR A 67 -10.16 1.50 2.58
N ASN A 68 -9.97 2.65 1.92
CA ASN A 68 -10.12 3.98 2.52
C ASN A 68 -11.53 4.23 3.09
N CYS A 69 -12.53 3.46 2.69
CA CYS A 69 -13.88 3.48 3.28
C CYS A 69 -13.87 2.96 4.72
N ASP A 70 -12.97 2.04 5.06
CA ASP A 70 -12.91 1.43 6.39
C ASP A 70 -12.42 2.42 7.46
N LYS A 71 -11.63 3.42 7.04
CA LYS A 71 -11.18 4.54 7.89
C LYS A 71 -12.31 5.50 8.28
N GLN A 72 -13.46 5.42 7.60
CA GLN A 72 -14.65 6.21 7.90
C GLN A 72 -15.58 5.52 8.89
N ASN A 73 -15.30 4.26 9.27
CA ASN A 73 -15.92 3.59 10.41
C ASN A 73 -15.41 4.22 11.73
N LEU A 74 -15.61 5.52 11.90
CA LEU A 74 -15.54 6.14 13.20
C LEU A 74 -16.81 5.74 13.96
N PRO A 75 -16.73 5.49 15.27
CA PRO A 75 -17.91 5.33 16.09
C PRO A 75 -18.66 6.67 16.11
N GLU A 76 -19.61 6.86 15.19
CA GLU A 76 -20.67 7.81 15.44
C GLU A 76 -21.42 7.34 16.69
N ASP A 77 -21.75 8.30 17.56
CA ASP A 77 -22.27 8.22 18.93
C ASP A 77 -23.66 7.52 19.05
N ASN A 78 -23.96 6.53 18.21
CA ASN A 78 -25.22 5.79 18.16
C ASN A 78 -24.96 4.28 18.31
N PRO A 79 -25.22 3.69 19.50
CA PRO A 79 -24.97 2.27 19.78
C PRO A 79 -25.95 1.29 19.08
N LEU A 80 -26.75 1.77 18.12
CA LEU A 80 -27.74 1.00 17.36
C LEU A 80 -27.53 1.09 15.84
N ALA A 81 -26.50 1.81 15.37
CA ALA A 81 -26.18 1.93 13.96
C ALA A 81 -24.84 1.22 13.68
N GLU A 82 -24.87 -0.09 13.45
CA GLU A 82 -23.75 -0.81 12.80
C GLU A 82 -23.66 -0.38 11.32
N THR A 83 -23.35 0.89 11.07
CA THR A 83 -23.09 1.42 9.72
C THR A 83 -21.66 1.03 9.34
N TYR A 84 -21.48 -0.24 9.00
CA TYR A 84 -20.22 -0.72 8.44
C TYR A 84 -20.11 -0.21 7.00
N VAL A 85 -19.30 0.82 6.78
CA VAL A 85 -19.04 1.38 5.45
C VAL A 85 -18.03 0.47 4.74
N VAL A 86 -18.41 -0.01 3.56
CA VAL A 86 -17.58 -0.87 2.71
C VAL A 86 -17.36 -0.24 1.35
N CYS A 87 -16.29 -0.67 0.66
CA CYS A 87 -16.15 -0.32 -0.74
C CYS A 87 -17.05 -1.22 -1.59
N CYS A 88 -18.03 -0.63 -2.26
CA CYS A 88 -18.94 -1.32 -3.16
C CYS A 88 -18.43 -1.15 -4.60
N VAL A 89 -17.92 -2.22 -5.20
CA VAL A 89 -17.40 -2.21 -6.58
C VAL A 89 -18.38 -2.91 -7.51
N PRO A 90 -18.86 -2.26 -8.59
CA PRO A 90 -19.70 -2.92 -9.58
C PRO A 90 -18.90 -3.95 -10.38
N ILE A 91 -19.45 -5.17 -10.47
CA ILE A 91 -18.98 -6.21 -11.38
C ILE A 91 -19.48 -5.80 -12.76
N ILE A 92 -18.69 -4.98 -13.45
CA ILE A 92 -18.93 -4.70 -14.86
C ILE A 92 -18.76 -6.06 -15.57
N LYS A 93 -19.87 -6.66 -16.03
CA LYS A 93 -19.80 -7.77 -16.98
C LYS A 93 -19.12 -7.19 -18.22
N GLN A 94 -17.83 -7.47 -18.41
CA GLN A 94 -17.20 -7.31 -19.72
C GLN A 94 -17.91 -8.18 -20.74
#